data_AF-X1BVK3-F1
#
_entry.id   AF-X1BVK3-F1
#
_cell.length_a   1.000
_cell.length_b   1.000
_cell.length_c   1.000
_cell.angle_alpha   90.00
_cell.angle_beta   90.00
_cell.angle_gamma   90.00
#
_symmetry.space_group_name_H-M   'P 1'
#
loop_
_entity.id
_entity.type
_entity.pdbx_description
1 polymer ?
#
loop_
_entity_poly.entity_id
_entity_poly.type
_entity_poly.pdbx_seq_one_letter_code
_entity_poly.pdbx_strand_id
1 'polypeptide(L)'
;SEQFEYPYHTFKEYLDYNERKRNPANLIFFVGYENLRWAGGQGGEDRFATPEELGNMKGYLREAMEAGAFGMSTGLIYAPQMFATTIEIIELAKVVAEYNGLYFSHIRGEGETVIKAVKEVIEIVEKSGCVGGQIAHHKVAGEVFWGGSKDTIRLIEEANERGINITCDQYPYNRGMADLVAALPPWAREGSHDDILERIKDPKIQERIKKDVEKGIEGWENWIRDEGMKNLYIATVNSDKWKDVVGKNLTEITQIKGKSDNWETYFQLLIDNELGVVITIESMGEE
;
A
#
# COMPACT_ATOMS: atom_id res chain seq x y z
N SER A 1 9.23 24.74 -3.85
CA SER A 1 8.43 24.27 -2.69
C SER A 1 9.29 24.43 -1.45
N GLU A 2 8.76 24.97 -0.36
CA GLU A 2 9.45 24.86 0.93
C GLU A 2 9.51 23.36 1.27
N GLN A 3 10.72 22.83 1.41
CA GLN A 3 10.93 21.45 1.82
C GLN A 3 10.36 21.33 3.23
N PHE A 4 9.28 20.56 3.40
CA PHE A 4 8.71 20.32 4.71
C PHE A 4 9.77 19.59 5.55
N GLU A 5 10.37 20.29 6.50
CA GLU A 5 11.38 19.72 7.39
C GLU A 5 10.68 19.00 8.53
N TYR A 6 10.91 17.69 8.63
CA TYR A 6 10.38 16.91 9.74
C TYR A 6 11.10 17.32 11.03
N PRO A 7 10.36 17.62 12.13
CA PRO A 7 10.96 18.08 13.39
C PRO A 7 11.56 16.93 14.22
N TYR A 8 11.86 15.79 13.60
CA TYR A 8 12.37 14.58 14.23
C TYR A 8 13.19 13.77 13.21
N HIS A 9 14.22 13.07 13.71
CA HIS A 9 15.14 12.24 12.93
C HIS A 9 15.30 10.83 13.52
N THR A 10 14.78 10.59 14.73
CA THR A 10 14.74 9.26 15.37
C THR A 10 13.30 8.89 15.74
N PHE A 11 13.05 7.59 15.98
CA PHE A 11 11.72 7.17 16.42
C PHE A 11 11.39 7.74 17.80
N LYS A 12 12.39 7.81 18.70
CA LYS A 12 12.22 8.46 20.00
C LYS A 12 11.79 9.92 19.89
N GLU A 13 12.43 10.70 19.03
CA GLU A 13 12.04 12.10 18.81
C GLU A 13 10.61 12.24 18.25
N TYR A 14 10.20 11.32 17.37
CA TYR A 14 8.83 11.25 16.87
C TYR A 14 7.81 10.96 17.99
N LEU A 15 8.11 10.02 18.88
CA LEU A 15 7.24 9.74 20.04
C LEU A 15 7.15 10.96 20.97
N ASP A 16 8.28 11.58 21.31
CA ASP A 16 8.30 12.76 22.18
C ASP A 16 7.57 13.95 21.53
N TYR A 17 7.66 14.08 20.20
CA TYR A 17 6.90 15.08 19.44
C TYR A 17 5.38 14.85 19.58
N ASN A 18 4.91 13.61 19.43
CA ASN A 18 3.49 13.27 19.57
C ASN A 18 2.98 13.41 21.01
N GLU A 19 3.81 13.09 22.01
CA GLU A 19 3.47 13.27 23.42
C GLU A 19 3.23 14.75 23.74
N ARG A 20 4.09 15.66 23.22
CA ARG A 20 3.92 17.11 23.38
C ARG A 20 2.63 17.65 22.75
N LYS A 21 2.10 17.00 21.70
CA LYS A 21 0.83 17.40 21.07
C LYS A 21 -0.39 17.10 21.92
N ARG A 22 -0.28 16.26 22.96
CA ARG A 22 -1.36 15.89 23.88
C ARG A 22 -2.61 15.41 23.13
N ASN A 23 -2.43 14.41 22.27
CA ASN A 23 -3.54 13.78 21.58
C ASN A 23 -4.55 13.22 22.60
N PRO A 24 -5.87 13.43 22.40
CA PRO A 24 -6.90 12.98 23.34
C PRO A 24 -7.08 11.45 23.35
N ALA A 25 -6.57 10.77 22.32
CA ALA A 25 -6.56 9.32 22.22
C ALA A 25 -5.18 8.76 22.59
N ASN A 26 -5.16 7.52 23.10
CA ASN A 26 -3.94 6.76 23.22
C ASN A 26 -3.42 6.41 21.83
N LEU A 27 -2.11 6.51 21.61
CA LEU A 27 -1.47 6.23 20.34
C LEU A 27 -0.51 5.05 20.49
N ILE A 28 -0.58 4.12 19.54
CA ILE A 28 0.33 3.00 19.39
C ILE A 28 0.98 3.15 18.01
N PHE A 29 2.31 3.09 17.97
CA PHE A 29 3.07 3.35 16.74
C PHE A 29 3.81 2.10 16.29
N PHE A 30 3.82 1.92 14.98
CA PHE A 30 4.57 0.90 14.26
C PHE A 30 5.61 1.58 13.37
N VAL A 31 6.74 0.91 13.16
CA VAL A 31 7.75 1.37 12.20
C VAL A 31 7.34 0.92 10.81
N GLY A 32 7.13 1.86 9.89
CA GLY A 32 6.84 1.54 8.50
C GLY A 32 8.09 1.03 7.76
N TYR A 33 7.99 -0.14 7.14
CA TYR A 33 9.09 -0.76 6.39
C TYR A 33 9.64 0.12 5.26
N GLU A 34 8.79 0.89 4.58
CA GLU A 34 9.27 1.85 3.58
C GLU A 34 10.24 2.88 4.17
N ASN A 35 9.97 3.42 5.36
CA ASN A 35 10.89 4.34 6.02
C ASN A 35 12.23 3.67 6.34
N LEU A 36 12.21 2.38 6.71
CA LEU A 36 13.43 1.60 6.90
C LEU A 36 14.21 1.47 5.60
N ARG A 37 13.57 1.15 4.46
CA ARG A 37 14.26 1.08 3.16
C ARG A 37 14.95 2.38 2.80
N TRP A 38 14.25 3.51 2.98
CA TRP A 38 14.81 4.84 2.72
C TRP A 38 15.97 5.16 3.67
N ALA A 39 15.78 5.00 4.98
CA ALA A 39 16.82 5.29 5.96
C ALA A 39 18.04 4.36 5.84
N GLY A 40 17.81 3.10 5.44
CA GLY A 40 18.83 2.07 5.27
C GLY A 40 19.73 2.27 4.06
N GLY A 41 19.30 3.09 3.08
CA GLY A 41 20.06 3.43 1.86
C GLY A 41 19.54 2.79 0.58
N GLN A 42 18.66 1.80 0.66
CA GLN A 42 18.10 1.11 -0.52
C GLN A 42 17.06 1.96 -1.26
N GLY A 43 16.31 2.78 -0.53
CA GLY A 43 15.31 3.70 -1.07
C GLY A 43 14.24 3.00 -1.92
N GLY A 44 13.96 3.59 -3.09
CA GLY A 44 12.93 3.13 -4.02
C GLY A 44 13.37 2.05 -5.02
N GLU A 45 14.60 1.54 -4.92
CA GLU A 45 15.19 0.69 -5.96
C GLU A 45 14.60 -0.74 -6.01
N ASP A 46 14.40 -1.28 -7.22
CA ASP A 46 13.96 -2.67 -7.45
C ASP A 46 15.16 -3.63 -7.43
N ARG A 47 15.67 -3.90 -6.23
CA ARG A 47 16.73 -4.87 -5.97
C ARG A 47 16.71 -5.34 -4.52
N PHE A 48 17.45 -6.40 -4.24
CA PHE A 48 17.75 -6.81 -2.86
C PHE A 48 18.54 -5.74 -2.11
N ALA A 49 18.27 -5.61 -0.82
CA ALA A 49 19.13 -4.86 0.09
C ALA A 49 20.51 -5.53 0.15
N THR A 50 21.57 -4.72 0.12
CA THR A 50 22.91 -5.17 0.43
C THR A 50 23.00 -5.55 1.91
N PRO A 51 24.02 -6.34 2.32
CA PRO A 51 24.22 -6.67 3.74
C PRO A 51 24.36 -5.42 4.64
N GLU A 52 24.97 -4.36 4.12
CA GLU A 52 25.12 -3.08 4.84
C GLU A 52 23.77 -2.38 5.02
N GLU A 53 22.98 -2.23 3.94
CA GLU A 53 21.66 -1.61 4.00
C GLU A 53 20.70 -2.40 4.90
N LEU A 54 20.70 -3.73 4.81
CA LEU A 54 19.91 -4.58 5.72
C LEU A 54 20.38 -4.43 7.17
N GLY A 55 21.68 -4.31 7.41
CA GLY A 55 22.24 -4.00 8.72
C GLY A 55 21.75 -2.67 9.26
N ASN A 56 21.73 -1.63 8.44
CA ASN A 56 21.20 -0.31 8.78
C ASN A 56 19.71 -0.36 9.11
N MET A 57 18.90 -1.01 8.26
CA MET A 57 17.46 -1.21 8.50
C MET A 57 17.19 -1.90 9.84
N LYS A 58 17.93 -2.98 10.16
CA LYS A 58 17.84 -3.65 11.46
C LYS A 58 18.25 -2.75 12.61
N GLY A 59 19.25 -1.89 12.42
CA GLY A 59 19.71 -0.91 13.41
C GLY A 59 18.63 0.13 13.75
N TYR A 60 18.02 0.75 12.74
CA TYR A 60 16.93 1.72 12.94
C TYR A 60 15.68 1.07 13.53
N LEU A 61 15.34 -0.15 13.09
CA LEU A 61 14.23 -0.89 13.66
C LEU A 61 14.49 -1.21 15.14
N ARG A 62 15.73 -1.59 15.51
CA ARG A 62 16.09 -1.82 16.91
C ARG A 62 15.95 -0.57 17.77
N GLU A 63 16.46 0.58 17.31
CA GLU A 63 16.28 1.87 18.00
C GLU A 63 14.80 2.17 18.25
N ALA A 64 13.97 1.96 17.23
CA ALA A 64 12.54 2.20 17.35
C ALA A 64 11.82 1.25 18.32
N MET A 65 12.16 -0.04 18.30
CA MET A 65 11.61 -1.01 19.27
C MET A 65 12.06 -0.67 20.70
N GLU A 66 13.32 -0.27 20.92
CA GLU A 66 13.83 0.21 22.22
C GLU A 66 13.13 1.48 22.69
N ALA A 67 12.78 2.38 21.76
CA ALA A 67 12.05 3.61 22.05
C ALA A 67 10.57 3.37 22.39
N GLY A 68 10.01 2.21 22.04
CA GLY A 68 8.63 1.81 22.37
C GLY A 68 7.72 1.57 21.16
N ALA A 69 8.25 1.34 19.97
CA ALA A 69 7.45 0.85 18.85
C ALA A 69 6.80 -0.50 19.22
N PHE A 70 5.54 -0.68 18.83
CA PHE A 70 4.83 -1.96 19.04
C PHE A 70 5.20 -3.03 18.02
N GLY A 71 5.92 -2.65 16.97
CA GLY A 71 6.33 -3.55 15.91
C GLY A 71 6.62 -2.83 14.60
N MET A 72 6.51 -3.59 13.51
CA MET A 72 6.75 -3.12 12.15
C MET A 72 5.51 -3.30 11.29
N SER A 73 5.24 -2.35 10.39
CA SER A 73 4.20 -2.45 9.37
C SER A 73 4.76 -2.47 7.96
N THR A 74 4.10 -3.20 7.06
CA THR A 74 4.41 -3.24 5.63
C THR A 74 3.17 -2.90 4.79
N GLY A 75 3.41 -2.42 3.58
CA GLY A 75 2.43 -2.19 2.52
C GLY A 75 2.92 -2.81 1.22
N LEU A 76 2.96 -4.14 1.20
CA LEU A 76 3.64 -4.94 0.16
C LEU A 76 2.97 -4.87 -1.22
N ILE A 77 1.73 -4.37 -1.31
CA ILE A 77 1.06 -4.12 -2.59
C ILE A 77 1.59 -2.86 -3.29
N TYR A 78 2.24 -1.95 -2.54
CA TYR A 78 2.67 -0.65 -3.06
C TYR A 78 4.15 -0.64 -3.40
N ALA A 79 4.51 0.17 -4.41
CA ALA A 79 5.90 0.51 -4.63
C ALA A 79 6.37 1.52 -3.56
N PRO A 80 7.60 1.41 -3.06
CA PRO A 80 8.63 0.47 -3.52
C PRO A 80 8.60 -0.88 -2.79
N GLN A 81 7.77 -1.04 -1.76
CA GLN A 81 7.76 -2.22 -0.87
C GLN A 81 7.43 -3.54 -1.59
N MET A 82 6.73 -3.50 -2.72
CA MET A 82 6.43 -4.67 -3.56
C MET A 82 7.69 -5.40 -4.07
N PHE A 83 8.85 -4.72 -4.12
CA PHE A 83 10.13 -5.31 -4.50
C PHE A 83 10.77 -6.14 -3.37
N ALA A 84 10.28 -6.00 -2.14
CA ALA A 84 10.80 -6.72 -0.99
C ALA A 84 10.48 -8.21 -1.08
N THR A 85 11.47 -9.04 -0.80
CA THR A 85 11.25 -10.49 -0.67
C THR A 85 10.79 -10.86 0.73
N THR A 86 10.05 -11.97 0.83
CA THR A 86 9.62 -12.53 2.12
C THR A 86 10.79 -12.77 3.06
N ILE A 87 11.96 -13.17 2.54
CA ILE A 87 13.18 -13.38 3.33
C ILE A 87 13.66 -12.06 3.96
N GLU A 88 13.68 -10.96 3.21
CA GLU A 88 14.07 -9.66 3.74
C GLU A 88 13.13 -9.22 4.88
N ILE A 89 11.83 -9.39 4.69
CA ILE A 89 10.83 -9.07 5.73
C ILE A 89 10.98 -9.98 6.96
N ILE A 90 11.23 -11.27 6.78
CA ILE A 90 11.52 -12.19 7.89
C ILE A 90 12.74 -11.72 8.69
N GLU A 91 13.80 -11.28 8.01
CA GLU A 91 15.03 -10.82 8.68
C GLU A 91 14.81 -9.56 9.52
N LEU A 92 13.92 -8.66 9.11
CA LEU A 92 13.52 -7.50 9.90
C LEU A 92 12.53 -7.88 11.02
N ALA A 93 11.56 -8.74 10.72
CA ALA A 93 10.59 -9.22 11.70
C ALA A 93 11.26 -9.99 12.86
N LYS A 94 12.40 -10.66 12.62
CA LYS A 94 13.21 -11.24 13.72
C LYS A 94 13.66 -10.19 14.74
N VAL A 95 13.98 -8.97 14.30
CA VAL A 95 14.30 -7.87 15.24
C VAL A 95 13.06 -7.49 16.03
N VAL A 96 11.89 -7.42 15.41
CA VAL A 96 10.62 -7.16 16.12
C VAL A 96 10.33 -8.23 17.18
N ALA A 97 10.62 -9.49 16.88
CA ALA A 97 10.46 -10.61 17.79
C ALA A 97 11.36 -10.52 19.04
N GLU A 98 12.57 -9.94 18.94
CA GLU A 98 13.46 -9.68 20.09
C GLU A 98 12.77 -8.85 21.19
N TYR A 99 11.76 -8.06 20.83
CA TYR A 99 11.03 -7.14 21.72
C TYR A 99 9.57 -7.55 21.95
N ASN A 100 9.19 -8.78 21.61
CA ASN A 100 7.80 -9.26 21.68
C ASN A 100 6.81 -8.40 20.86
N GLY A 101 7.26 -7.84 19.73
CA GLY A 101 6.45 -6.97 18.89
C GLY A 101 5.59 -7.71 17.86
N LEU A 102 4.66 -6.97 17.25
CA LEU A 102 3.72 -7.45 16.23
C LEU A 102 4.20 -7.14 14.81
N TYR A 103 3.86 -8.01 13.87
CA TYR A 103 4.01 -7.75 12.44
C TYR A 103 2.68 -7.33 11.83
N PHE A 104 2.59 -6.14 11.24
CA PHE A 104 1.39 -5.63 10.60
C PHE A 104 1.59 -5.58 9.08
N SER A 105 0.59 -5.95 8.28
CA SER A 105 0.76 -5.99 6.82
C SER A 105 -0.51 -5.59 6.08
N HIS A 106 -0.40 -4.57 5.22
CA HIS A 106 -1.18 -4.52 4.00
C HIS A 106 -0.49 -5.46 3.00
N ILE A 107 -1.12 -6.62 2.83
CA ILE A 107 -0.56 -7.78 2.15
C ILE A 107 -0.32 -7.55 0.66
N ARG A 108 0.53 -8.38 0.07
CA ARG A 108 1.07 -8.21 -1.30
C ARG A 108 0.02 -8.25 -2.41
N GLY A 109 -1.11 -8.91 -2.16
CA GLY A 109 -2.23 -8.94 -3.08
C GLY A 109 -3.52 -9.25 -2.35
N GLU A 110 -4.60 -8.65 -2.84
CA GLU A 110 -5.93 -8.70 -2.24
C GLU A 110 -6.97 -9.29 -3.20
N GLY A 111 -6.59 -9.61 -4.45
CA GLY A 111 -7.44 -10.31 -5.42
C GLY A 111 -6.90 -11.69 -5.78
N GLU A 112 -6.40 -11.83 -7.01
CA GLU A 112 -5.90 -13.10 -7.57
C GLU A 112 -4.90 -13.81 -6.66
N THR A 113 -4.05 -13.03 -6.00
CA THR A 113 -2.93 -13.57 -5.21
C THR A 113 -3.19 -13.60 -3.70
N VAL A 114 -4.40 -13.27 -3.23
CA VAL A 114 -4.73 -13.11 -1.80
C VAL A 114 -4.38 -14.34 -0.96
N ILE A 115 -4.61 -15.55 -1.47
CA ILE A 115 -4.26 -16.80 -0.77
C ILE A 115 -2.75 -16.93 -0.54
N LYS A 116 -1.94 -16.56 -1.54
CA LYS A 116 -0.48 -16.57 -1.42
C LYS A 116 -0.03 -15.49 -0.43
N ALA A 117 -0.64 -14.32 -0.48
CA ALA A 117 -0.31 -13.19 0.37
C ALA A 117 -0.65 -13.44 1.86
N VAL A 118 -1.78 -14.10 2.17
CA VAL A 118 -2.11 -14.54 3.54
C VAL A 118 -1.11 -15.58 4.05
N LYS A 119 -0.72 -16.55 3.20
CA LYS A 119 0.33 -17.53 3.54
C LYS A 119 1.67 -16.86 3.80
N GLU A 120 2.01 -15.80 3.06
CA GLU A 120 3.22 -15.02 3.27
C GLU A 120 3.25 -14.38 4.67
N VAL A 121 2.13 -13.81 5.15
CA VAL A 121 2.05 -13.26 6.52
C VAL A 121 2.25 -14.36 7.56
N ILE A 122 1.59 -15.51 7.40
CA ILE A 122 1.75 -16.66 8.30
C ILE A 122 3.21 -17.11 8.33
N GLU A 123 3.86 -17.25 7.18
CA GLU A 123 5.27 -17.63 7.06
C GLU A 123 6.19 -16.61 7.74
N ILE A 124 5.94 -15.31 7.56
CA ILE A 124 6.73 -14.25 8.18
C ILE A 124 6.66 -14.35 9.70
N VAL A 125 5.46 -14.45 10.28
CA VAL A 125 5.28 -14.54 11.73
C VAL A 125 5.89 -15.83 12.28
N GLU A 126 5.62 -16.96 11.65
CA GLU A 126 6.14 -18.27 12.05
C GLU A 126 7.68 -18.32 12.04
N LYS A 127 8.32 -17.79 10.99
CA LYS A 127 9.78 -17.85 10.85
C LYS A 127 10.52 -16.75 11.61
N SER A 128 9.86 -15.63 11.91
CA SER A 128 10.46 -14.55 12.69
C SER A 128 10.35 -14.76 14.19
N GLY A 129 9.29 -15.43 14.65
CA GLY A 129 8.96 -15.56 16.06
C GLY A 129 8.28 -14.33 16.66
N CYS A 130 7.72 -13.43 15.83
CA CYS A 130 6.87 -12.35 16.32
C CYS A 130 5.71 -12.91 17.15
N VAL A 131 5.24 -12.15 18.16
CA VAL A 131 4.15 -12.61 19.04
C VAL A 131 2.79 -12.69 18.35
N GLY A 132 2.69 -12.11 17.15
CA GLY A 132 1.53 -12.23 16.28
C GLY A 132 1.67 -11.40 15.01
N GLY A 133 0.72 -11.64 14.10
CA GLY A 133 0.56 -10.92 12.85
C GLY A 133 -0.81 -10.27 12.72
N GLN A 134 -0.89 -9.08 12.13
CA GLN A 134 -2.14 -8.40 11.83
C GLN A 134 -2.23 -8.12 10.33
N ILE A 135 -3.25 -8.68 9.68
CA ILE A 135 -3.60 -8.36 8.29
C ILE A 135 -4.49 -7.12 8.30
N ALA A 136 -3.97 -6.03 7.74
CA ALA A 136 -4.68 -4.77 7.59
C ALA A 136 -5.90 -4.95 6.69
N HIS A 137 -7.07 -4.42 7.10
CA HIS A 137 -8.26 -4.25 6.27
C HIS A 137 -8.51 -5.42 5.31
N HIS A 138 -8.54 -6.63 5.85
CA HIS A 138 -8.60 -7.88 5.11
C HIS A 138 -9.81 -7.90 4.19
N LYS A 139 -9.58 -8.27 2.92
CA LYS A 139 -10.60 -8.27 1.88
C LYS A 139 -10.23 -9.25 0.77
N VAL A 140 -11.20 -9.54 -0.07
CA VAL A 140 -10.97 -10.13 -1.39
C VAL A 140 -11.56 -9.19 -2.44
N ALA A 141 -10.69 -8.57 -3.23
CA ALA A 141 -11.02 -7.63 -4.29
C ALA A 141 -11.18 -8.37 -5.62
N GLY A 142 -12.06 -7.87 -6.50
CA GLY A 142 -12.37 -8.43 -7.81
C GLY A 142 -13.49 -9.46 -7.77
N GLU A 143 -14.56 -9.20 -8.53
CA GLU A 143 -15.77 -10.04 -8.59
C GLU A 143 -15.45 -11.52 -8.89
N VAL A 144 -14.44 -11.78 -9.74
CA VAL A 144 -14.00 -13.15 -10.08
C VAL A 144 -13.35 -13.91 -8.92
N PHE A 145 -12.97 -13.23 -7.84
CA PHE A 145 -12.28 -13.78 -6.68
C PHE A 145 -13.18 -13.82 -5.43
N TRP A 146 -14.38 -13.23 -5.49
CA TRP A 146 -15.31 -13.22 -4.37
C TRP A 146 -15.63 -14.65 -3.88
N GLY A 147 -15.99 -14.74 -2.59
CA GLY A 147 -16.06 -16.00 -1.86
C GLY A 147 -14.71 -16.55 -1.37
N GLY A 148 -13.58 -16.10 -1.93
CA GLY A 148 -12.22 -16.49 -1.51
C GLY A 148 -11.88 -16.13 -0.06
N SER A 149 -12.65 -15.23 0.56
CA SER A 149 -12.52 -14.88 1.97
C SER A 149 -12.66 -16.12 2.87
N LYS A 150 -13.54 -17.07 2.52
CA LYS A 150 -13.71 -18.33 3.24
C LYS A 150 -12.40 -19.13 3.34
N ASP A 151 -11.62 -19.16 2.27
CA ASP A 151 -10.34 -19.86 2.25
C ASP A 151 -9.27 -19.09 3.03
N THR A 152 -9.24 -17.76 2.92
CA THR A 152 -8.28 -16.93 3.68
C THR A 152 -8.52 -17.00 5.20
N ILE A 153 -9.78 -16.97 5.64
CA ILE A 153 -10.14 -17.10 7.06
C ILE A 153 -9.80 -18.49 7.57
N ARG A 154 -10.10 -19.55 6.79
CA ARG A 154 -9.69 -20.91 7.15
C ARG A 154 -8.17 -21.03 7.35
N LEU A 155 -7.36 -20.40 6.48
CA LEU A 155 -5.90 -20.38 6.63
C LEU A 155 -5.44 -19.68 7.91
N ILE A 156 -6.10 -18.58 8.29
CA ILE A 156 -5.82 -17.85 9.53
C ILE A 156 -6.18 -18.72 10.74
N GLU A 157 -7.35 -19.36 10.73
CA GLU A 157 -7.80 -20.28 11.78
C GLU A 157 -6.84 -21.47 11.94
N GLU A 158 -6.46 -22.13 10.86
CA GLU A 158 -5.48 -23.23 10.85
C GLU A 158 -4.11 -22.78 11.39
N ALA A 159 -3.66 -21.56 11.08
CA ALA A 159 -2.42 -21.01 11.64
C ALA A 159 -2.54 -20.73 13.15
N ASN A 160 -3.71 -20.28 13.60
CA ASN A 160 -4.00 -20.03 15.01
C ASN A 160 -4.07 -21.31 15.83
N GLU A 161 -4.65 -22.39 15.28
CA GLU A 161 -4.63 -23.72 15.90
C GLU A 161 -3.20 -24.25 16.08
N ARG A 162 -2.26 -23.85 15.21
CA ARG A 162 -0.82 -24.14 15.33
C ARG A 162 -0.07 -23.19 16.26
N GLY A 163 -0.71 -22.14 16.77
CA GLY A 163 -0.14 -21.18 17.73
C GLY A 163 0.56 -19.95 17.14
N ILE A 164 0.37 -19.62 15.85
CA ILE A 164 1.08 -18.52 15.16
C ILE A 164 0.44 -17.13 15.42
N ASN A 165 -0.76 -17.06 16.00
CA ASN A 165 -1.49 -15.84 16.37
C ASN A 165 -1.56 -14.78 15.24
N ILE A 166 -2.43 -15.04 14.26
CA ILE A 166 -2.77 -14.15 13.17
C ILE A 166 -4.17 -13.58 13.38
N THR A 167 -4.27 -12.27 13.32
CA THR A 167 -5.53 -11.51 13.36
C THR A 167 -5.69 -10.65 12.11
N CYS A 168 -6.89 -10.15 11.90
CA CYS A 168 -7.19 -9.21 10.83
C CYS A 168 -8.28 -8.24 11.26
N ASP A 169 -8.33 -7.08 10.61
CA ASP A 169 -9.42 -6.11 10.75
C ASP A 169 -10.10 -5.84 9.41
N GLN A 170 -11.24 -5.16 9.45
CA GLN A 170 -11.98 -4.72 8.27
C GLN A 170 -12.73 -3.43 8.61
N TYR A 171 -12.95 -2.59 7.60
CA TYR A 171 -13.93 -1.51 7.66
C TYR A 171 -15.26 -1.97 7.03
N PRO A 172 -16.43 -1.49 7.53
CA PRO A 172 -17.75 -2.01 7.14
C PRO A 172 -18.26 -1.38 5.84
N TYR A 173 -17.46 -1.41 4.78
CA TYR A 173 -17.79 -0.87 3.47
C TYR A 173 -17.38 -1.84 2.37
N ASN A 174 -18.13 -1.85 1.28
CA ASN A 174 -17.80 -2.61 0.07
C ASN A 174 -16.79 -1.90 -0.85
N ARG A 175 -16.10 -0.88 -0.32
CA ARG A 175 -15.21 0.01 -1.07
C ARG A 175 -13.85 0.18 -0.40
N GLY A 176 -12.79 0.01 -1.18
CA GLY A 176 -11.44 0.42 -0.82
C GLY A 176 -11.20 1.90 -1.08
N MET A 177 -10.05 2.42 -0.64
CA MET A 177 -9.60 3.78 -0.92
C MET A 177 -8.11 3.75 -1.27
N ALA A 178 -7.72 4.47 -2.31
CA ALA A 178 -6.33 4.57 -2.75
C ALA A 178 -6.10 5.88 -3.52
N ASP A 179 -4.84 6.25 -3.72
CA ASP A 179 -4.49 7.30 -4.67
C ASP A 179 -4.68 6.78 -6.11
N LEU A 180 -5.30 7.59 -6.97
CA LEU A 180 -5.54 7.24 -8.37
C LEU A 180 -4.23 6.92 -9.11
N VAL A 181 -3.14 7.59 -8.74
CA VAL A 181 -1.81 7.39 -9.33
C VAL A 181 -1.33 5.95 -9.18
N ALA A 182 -1.74 5.23 -8.13
CA ALA A 182 -1.34 3.84 -7.91
C ALA A 182 -1.92 2.87 -8.96
N ALA A 183 -2.90 3.30 -9.76
CA ALA A 183 -3.40 2.56 -10.92
C ALA A 183 -2.43 2.58 -12.11
N LEU A 184 -1.37 3.39 -12.08
CA LEU A 184 -0.31 3.36 -13.07
C LEU A 184 0.59 2.13 -12.89
N PRO A 185 1.08 1.51 -13.99
CA PRO A 185 2.08 0.46 -13.94
C PRO A 185 3.28 0.84 -13.07
N PRO A 186 3.92 -0.12 -12.35
CA PRO A 186 5.06 0.18 -11.48
C PRO A 186 6.18 0.97 -12.19
N TRP A 187 6.51 0.61 -13.44
CA TRP A 187 7.50 1.32 -14.25
C TRP A 187 7.14 2.79 -14.54
N ALA A 188 5.84 3.11 -14.57
CA ALA A 188 5.37 4.47 -14.80
C ALA A 188 5.39 5.32 -13.53
N ARG A 189 5.56 4.69 -12.36
CA ARG A 189 5.63 5.33 -11.03
C ARG A 189 7.06 5.45 -10.50
N GLU A 190 8.06 5.06 -11.28
CA GLU A 190 9.48 5.18 -10.88
C GLU A 190 9.95 6.64 -10.90
N GLY A 191 10.78 7.01 -9.93
CA GLY A 191 11.37 8.35 -9.81
C GLY A 191 10.59 9.28 -8.87
N SER A 192 10.84 10.58 -9.01
CA SER A 192 10.17 11.62 -8.23
C SER A 192 8.76 11.90 -8.73
N HIS A 193 8.01 12.69 -7.96
CA HIS A 193 6.68 13.17 -8.35
C HIS A 193 6.68 13.85 -9.73
N ASP A 194 7.67 14.71 -9.99
CA ASP A 194 7.80 15.43 -11.25
C ASP A 194 8.14 14.49 -12.42
N ASP A 195 8.95 13.45 -12.17
CA ASP A 195 9.29 12.44 -13.19
C ASP A 195 8.05 11.66 -13.64
N ILE A 196 7.17 11.29 -12.70
CA ILE A 196 5.90 10.62 -13.01
C ILE A 196 5.00 11.56 -13.82
N LEU A 197 4.84 12.80 -13.38
CA LEU A 197 3.96 13.78 -14.02
C LEU A 197 4.43 14.08 -15.46
N GLU A 198 5.73 14.23 -15.68
CA GLU A 198 6.28 14.46 -17.01
C GLU A 198 6.11 13.24 -17.91
N ARG A 199 6.33 12.04 -17.38
CA ARG A 199 6.16 10.77 -18.11
C ARG A 199 4.74 10.56 -18.60
N ILE A 200 3.72 10.82 -17.78
CA ILE A 200 2.32 10.58 -18.15
C ILE A 200 1.74 11.62 -19.11
N LYS A 201 2.47 12.72 -19.39
CA LYS A 201 2.07 13.69 -20.44
C LYS A 201 2.38 13.20 -21.85
N ASP A 202 3.31 12.26 -22.03
CA ASP A 202 3.67 11.73 -23.36
C ASP A 202 2.56 10.77 -23.88
N PRO A 203 1.91 11.07 -25.02
CA PRO A 203 0.88 10.21 -25.59
C PRO A 203 1.34 8.78 -25.88
N LYS A 204 2.62 8.57 -26.23
CA LYS A 204 3.17 7.22 -26.47
C LYS A 204 3.25 6.41 -25.19
N ILE A 205 3.58 7.08 -24.08
CA ILE A 205 3.60 6.47 -22.75
C ILE A 205 2.17 6.18 -22.30
N GLN A 206 1.23 7.10 -22.52
CA GLN A 206 -0.19 6.86 -22.23
C GLN A 206 -0.69 5.60 -22.95
N GLU A 207 -0.43 5.45 -24.24
CA GLU A 207 -0.81 4.24 -25.00
C GLU A 207 -0.17 2.96 -24.46
N ARG A 208 1.10 3.01 -24.05
CA ARG A 208 1.75 1.88 -23.39
C ARG A 208 1.07 1.53 -22.06
N ILE A 209 0.77 2.54 -21.23
CA ILE A 209 0.07 2.36 -19.95
C ILE A 209 -1.29 1.69 -20.16
N LYS A 210 -2.10 2.17 -21.12
CA LYS A 210 -3.40 1.58 -21.46
C LYS A 210 -3.25 0.09 -21.77
N LYS A 211 -2.33 -0.24 -22.68
CA LYS A 211 -2.07 -1.61 -23.11
C LYS A 211 -1.60 -2.51 -21.97
N ASP A 212 -0.69 -2.01 -21.13
CA ASP A 212 -0.14 -2.77 -20.01
C ASP A 212 -1.21 -3.02 -18.93
N VAL A 213 -2.08 -2.04 -18.67
CA VAL A 213 -3.24 -2.22 -17.77
C VAL A 213 -4.22 -3.23 -18.34
N GLU A 214 -4.64 -3.10 -19.59
CA GLU A 214 -5.63 -3.98 -20.22
C GLU A 214 -5.13 -5.43 -20.33
N LYS A 215 -3.85 -5.63 -20.63
CA LYS A 215 -3.26 -6.97 -20.76
C LYS A 215 -2.84 -7.56 -19.41
N GLY A 216 -2.63 -6.72 -18.40
CA GLY A 216 -2.00 -7.08 -17.15
C GLY A 216 -0.47 -7.16 -17.27
N ILE A 217 0.19 -6.90 -16.14
CA ILE A 217 1.63 -7.18 -15.94
C ILE A 217 1.71 -8.28 -14.89
N GLU A 218 2.55 -9.29 -15.13
CA GLU A 218 2.76 -10.38 -14.18
C GLU A 218 3.18 -9.82 -12.80
N GLY A 219 2.50 -10.26 -11.74
CA GLY A 219 2.80 -9.82 -10.37
C GLY A 219 2.26 -8.44 -10.00
N TRP A 220 1.47 -7.78 -10.86
CA TRP A 220 0.85 -6.50 -10.55
C TRP A 220 -0.68 -6.58 -10.64
N GLU A 221 -1.34 -6.45 -9.49
CA GLU A 221 -2.80 -6.29 -9.41
C GLU A 221 -3.19 -4.86 -9.81
N ASN A 222 -4.27 -4.70 -10.58
CA ASN A 222 -4.69 -3.40 -11.07
C ASN A 222 -6.21 -3.26 -11.10
N TRP A 223 -6.73 -2.41 -10.22
CA TRP A 223 -8.17 -2.18 -10.09
C TRP A 223 -8.86 -1.56 -11.31
N ILE A 224 -8.15 -0.89 -12.22
CA ILE A 224 -8.77 -0.45 -13.50
C ILE A 224 -9.10 -1.68 -14.35
N ARG A 225 -8.20 -2.66 -14.40
CA ARG A 225 -8.42 -3.94 -15.10
C ARG A 225 -9.44 -4.80 -14.37
N ASP A 226 -9.29 -4.92 -13.06
CA ASP A 226 -10.01 -5.92 -12.27
C ASP A 226 -11.45 -5.47 -11.93
N GLU A 227 -11.66 -4.17 -11.67
CA GLU A 227 -12.98 -3.61 -11.31
C GLU A 227 -13.62 -2.77 -12.42
N GLY A 228 -12.81 -2.22 -13.32
CA GLY A 228 -13.27 -1.30 -14.36
C GLY A 228 -13.49 0.12 -13.87
N MET A 229 -13.23 1.09 -14.75
CA MET A 229 -13.27 2.54 -14.43
C MET A 229 -14.64 3.05 -13.93
N LYS A 230 -15.74 2.33 -14.21
CA LYS A 230 -17.07 2.64 -13.65
C LYS A 230 -17.15 2.46 -12.13
N ASN A 231 -16.24 1.67 -11.55
CA ASN A 231 -16.20 1.36 -10.12
C ASN A 231 -15.17 2.20 -9.34
N LEU A 232 -14.51 3.16 -10.01
CA LEU A 232 -13.56 4.11 -9.44
C LEU A 232 -14.22 5.48 -9.27
N TYR A 233 -14.47 5.89 -8.03
CA TYR A 233 -15.18 7.13 -7.66
C TYR A 233 -14.23 8.15 -7.06
N ILE A 234 -14.30 9.40 -7.51
CA ILE A 234 -13.43 10.48 -7.02
C ILE A 234 -13.82 10.88 -5.60
N ALA A 235 -12.91 10.73 -4.64
CA ALA A 235 -13.11 11.10 -3.24
C ALA A 235 -12.57 12.52 -2.96
N THR A 236 -11.36 12.83 -3.43
CA THR A 236 -10.76 14.16 -3.31
C THR A 236 -9.94 14.52 -4.55
N VAL A 237 -9.75 15.82 -4.75
CA VAL A 237 -8.97 16.42 -5.83
C VAL A 237 -8.22 17.64 -5.29
N ASN A 238 -7.02 17.89 -5.80
CA ASN A 238 -6.22 19.07 -5.43
C ASN A 238 -6.55 20.33 -6.25
N SER A 239 -7.24 20.19 -7.39
CA SER A 239 -7.54 21.27 -8.33
C SER A 239 -9.00 21.69 -8.28
N ASP A 240 -9.23 23.02 -8.23
CA ASP A 240 -10.57 23.62 -8.30
C ASP A 240 -11.33 23.22 -9.57
N LYS A 241 -10.61 22.92 -10.66
CA LYS A 241 -11.16 22.51 -11.96
C LYS A 241 -12.03 21.24 -11.87
N TRP A 242 -11.76 20.37 -10.89
CA TRP A 242 -12.38 19.05 -10.76
C TRP A 242 -13.26 18.91 -9.51
N LYS A 243 -13.50 19.99 -8.76
CA LYS A 243 -14.31 19.92 -7.53
C LYS A 243 -15.76 19.48 -7.78
N ASP A 244 -16.31 19.76 -8.96
CA ASP A 244 -17.69 19.41 -9.33
C ASP A 244 -17.90 17.92 -9.62
N VAL A 245 -16.82 17.14 -9.74
CA VAL A 245 -16.87 15.71 -10.03
C VAL A 245 -16.60 14.80 -8.83
N VAL A 246 -16.35 15.37 -7.65
CA VAL A 246 -16.24 14.59 -6.41
C VAL A 246 -17.54 13.82 -6.17
N GLY A 247 -17.40 12.54 -5.83
CA GLY A 247 -18.50 11.58 -5.68
C GLY A 247 -18.95 10.88 -6.96
N LYS A 248 -18.41 11.23 -8.13
CA LYS A 248 -18.72 10.60 -9.42
C LYS A 248 -17.67 9.57 -9.82
N ASN A 249 -18.06 8.56 -10.60
CA ASN A 249 -17.10 7.61 -11.17
C ASN A 249 -16.48 8.10 -12.48
N LEU A 250 -15.32 7.55 -12.86
CA LEU A 250 -14.59 7.98 -14.06
C LEU A 250 -15.43 7.93 -15.35
N THR A 251 -16.37 6.98 -15.47
CA THR A 251 -17.24 6.87 -16.66
C THR A 251 -18.26 8.00 -16.70
N GLU A 252 -18.88 8.33 -15.57
CA GLU A 252 -19.80 9.48 -15.47
C GLU A 252 -19.08 10.79 -15.76
N ILE A 253 -17.86 10.94 -15.24
CA ILE A 253 -17.04 12.15 -15.45
C ILE A 253 -16.73 12.34 -16.93
N THR A 254 -16.35 11.25 -17.61
CA THR A 254 -16.08 11.25 -19.05
C THR A 254 -17.29 11.76 -19.83
N GLN A 255 -18.50 11.30 -19.48
CA GLN A 255 -19.74 11.75 -20.10
C GLN A 255 -20.05 13.23 -19.81
N ILE A 256 -19.94 13.64 -18.53
CA ILE A 256 -20.25 15.01 -18.09
C ILE A 256 -19.30 16.04 -18.72
N LYS A 257 -18.01 15.70 -18.83
CA LYS A 257 -16.97 16.59 -19.36
C LYS A 257 -16.80 16.46 -20.89
N GLY A 258 -17.56 15.58 -21.55
CA GLY A 258 -17.52 15.39 -23.00
C GLY A 258 -16.17 14.90 -23.52
N LYS A 259 -15.53 13.99 -22.79
CA LYS A 259 -14.23 13.39 -23.14
C LYS A 259 -14.39 12.24 -24.12
N SER A 260 -13.35 11.94 -24.91
CA SER A 260 -13.39 10.90 -25.94
C SER A 260 -13.54 9.50 -25.35
N ASP A 261 -12.88 9.25 -24.23
CA ASP A 261 -12.90 7.99 -23.51
C ASP A 261 -12.46 8.17 -22.05
N ASN A 262 -12.63 7.11 -21.26
CA ASN A 262 -12.30 7.15 -19.83
C ASN A 262 -10.80 7.29 -19.55
N TRP A 263 -9.93 6.91 -20.48
CA TRP A 263 -8.49 7.08 -20.33
C TRP A 263 -8.07 8.53 -20.47
N GLU A 264 -8.69 9.30 -21.38
CA GLU A 264 -8.49 10.74 -21.48
C GLU A 264 -8.82 11.42 -20.12
N THR A 265 -9.96 11.05 -19.53
CA THR A 265 -10.37 11.54 -18.20
C THR A 265 -9.36 11.14 -17.11
N TYR A 266 -8.94 9.88 -17.10
CA TYR A 266 -7.96 9.36 -16.14
C TYR A 266 -6.64 10.15 -16.17
N PHE A 267 -6.04 10.33 -17.34
CA PHE A 267 -4.78 11.07 -17.45
C PHE A 267 -4.94 12.55 -17.13
N GLN A 268 -6.03 13.21 -17.55
CA GLN A 268 -6.25 14.62 -17.23
C GLN A 268 -6.49 14.85 -15.74
N LEU A 269 -7.22 13.96 -15.06
CA LEU A 269 -7.38 14.03 -13.61
C LEU A 269 -6.02 13.96 -12.92
N LEU A 270 -5.14 13.02 -13.31
CA LEU A 270 -3.81 12.92 -12.73
C LEU A 270 -2.95 14.16 -13.03
N ILE A 271 -2.94 14.64 -14.27
CA ILE A 271 -2.11 15.78 -14.69
C ILE A 271 -2.57 17.08 -14.04
N ASP A 272 -3.88 17.38 -14.09
CA ASP A 272 -4.43 18.65 -13.61
C ASP A 272 -4.43 18.78 -12.08
N ASN A 273 -4.31 17.66 -11.36
CA ASN A 273 -4.27 17.61 -9.89
C ASN A 273 -2.87 17.34 -9.34
N GLU A 274 -1.83 17.36 -10.19
CA GLU A 274 -0.46 17.04 -9.79
C GLU A 274 -0.44 15.69 -9.03
N LEU A 275 -1.00 14.64 -9.64
CA LEU A 275 -1.17 13.28 -9.12
C LEU A 275 -2.03 13.14 -7.85
N GLY A 276 -2.43 14.25 -7.21
CA GLY A 276 -3.18 14.29 -5.96
C GLY A 276 -4.68 14.09 -6.16
N VAL A 277 -5.06 12.86 -6.49
CA VAL A 277 -6.45 12.42 -6.61
C VAL A 277 -6.64 11.16 -5.78
N VAL A 278 -7.53 11.20 -4.78
CA VAL A 278 -7.92 10.02 -4.02
C VAL A 278 -9.22 9.47 -4.58
N ILE A 279 -9.31 8.15 -4.68
CA ILE A 279 -10.50 7.45 -5.14
C ILE A 279 -11.01 6.47 -4.10
N THR A 280 -12.31 6.20 -4.13
CA THR A 280 -12.87 4.96 -3.59
C THR A 280 -13.12 3.97 -4.72
N ILE A 281 -12.87 2.69 -4.45
CA ILE A 281 -12.96 1.61 -5.43
C ILE A 281 -13.98 0.60 -4.93
N GLU A 282 -15.08 0.43 -5.64
CA GLU A 282 -16.02 -0.66 -5.37
C GLU A 282 -15.42 -1.97 -5.87
N SER A 283 -15.01 -2.83 -4.94
CA SER A 283 -14.23 -4.04 -5.23
C SER A 283 -14.65 -5.27 -4.43
N MET A 284 -15.55 -5.10 -3.45
CA MET A 284 -15.96 -6.16 -2.53
C MET A 284 -17.47 -6.43 -2.67
N GLY A 285 -17.86 -7.68 -2.50
CA GLY A 285 -19.24 -8.13 -2.51
C GLY A 285 -19.43 -9.44 -1.75
N GLU A 286 -20.69 -9.85 -1.56
CA GLU A 286 -21.05 -11.04 -0.78
C GLU A 286 -21.07 -12.34 -1.62
N GLU A 287 -21.01 -12.24 -2.97
CA GLU A 287 -21.23 -13.36 -3.90
C GLU A 287 -19.94 -14.07 -4.31
#